data_AF-A0A8T4BNT9-F1
#
_entry.id   AF-A0A8T4BNT9-F1
#
_cell.length_a   1.000
_cell.length_b   1.000
_cell.length_c   1.000
_cell.angle_alpha   90.00
_cell.angle_beta   90.00
_cell.angle_gamma   90.00
#
_symmetry.space_group_name_H-M   'P 1'
#
loop_
_entity.id
_entity.type
_entity.pdbx_description
1 polymer ?
#
loop_
_entity_poly.entity_id
_entity_poly.type
_entity_poly.pdbx_seq_one_letter_code
_entity_poly.pdbx_strand_id
1 'polypeptide(L)'
;MNKPVKKINLDKQALSELACEDAIISDKQRFGRVRTTMMKHLRSEHGDEIANRVLSRINKRASNGSNEMKESMNKSQLEYDFN
;
A
#
# COMPACT_ATOMS: atom_id res chain seq x y z
N MET A 1 -22.76 -19.31 -28.35
CA MET A 1 -21.97 -19.60 -27.13
C MET A 1 -21.90 -18.35 -26.27
N ASN A 2 -22.85 -18.16 -25.35
CA ASN A 2 -22.80 -17.04 -24.41
C ASN A 2 -21.87 -17.43 -23.26
N LYS A 3 -20.77 -16.69 -23.06
CA LYS A 3 -19.97 -16.75 -21.83
C LYS A 3 -20.57 -15.75 -20.85
N PRO A 4 -21.30 -16.14 -19.81
CA PRO A 4 -21.71 -15.18 -18.82
C PRO A 4 -20.65 -15.12 -17.70
N VAL A 5 -20.47 -13.90 -17.18
CA VAL A 5 -20.05 -13.61 -15.80
C VAL A 5 -18.54 -13.61 -15.49
N LYS A 6 -17.90 -12.45 -15.70
CA LYS A 6 -16.64 -12.06 -15.00
C LYS A 6 -16.69 -10.67 -14.32
N LYS A 7 -17.86 -10.01 -14.26
CA LYS A 7 -17.97 -8.64 -13.71
C LYS A 7 -18.21 -8.61 -12.19
N ILE A 8 -19.12 -9.43 -11.67
CA ILE A 8 -19.55 -9.43 -10.25
C ILE A 8 -18.45 -9.75 -9.21
N ASN A 9 -17.33 -10.37 -9.59
CA ASN A 9 -16.22 -10.64 -8.66
C ASN A 9 -15.25 -9.45 -8.51
N LEU A 10 -15.22 -8.53 -9.49
CA LEU A 10 -14.32 -7.39 -9.47
C LEU A 10 -14.77 -6.35 -8.43
N ASP A 11 -16.09 -6.15 -8.31
CA ASP A 11 -16.67 -5.16 -7.39
C ASP A 11 -16.46 -5.56 -5.92
N LYS A 12 -16.62 -6.85 -5.58
CA LYS A 12 -16.34 -7.35 -4.22
C LYS A 12 -14.87 -7.25 -3.84
N GLN A 13 -13.99 -7.53 -4.80
CA GLN A 13 -12.55 -7.43 -4.58
C GLN A 13 -12.14 -5.97 -4.40
N ALA A 14 -12.65 -5.05 -5.23
CA ALA A 14 -12.40 -3.63 -5.10
C ALA A 14 -12.90 -3.05 -3.76
N LEU A 15 -14.08 -3.46 -3.30
CA LEU A 15 -14.59 -3.06 -1.99
C LEU A 15 -13.72 -3.57 -0.83
N SER A 16 -13.24 -4.82 -0.93
CA SER A 16 -12.34 -5.40 0.07
C SER A 16 -10.96 -4.74 0.07
N GLU A 17 -10.45 -4.36 -1.10
CA GLU A 17 -9.23 -3.58 -1.24
C GLU A 17 -9.37 -2.20 -0.60
N LEU A 18 -10.50 -1.52 -0.82
CA LEU A 18 -10.78 -0.20 -0.25
C LEU A 18 -10.85 -0.24 1.28
N ALA A 19 -11.55 -1.25 1.84
CA ALA A 19 -11.66 -1.44 3.28
C ALA A 19 -10.30 -1.73 3.94
N CYS A 20 -9.49 -2.61 3.31
CA CYS A 20 -8.13 -2.86 3.74
C CYS A 20 -7.27 -1.59 3.68
N GLU A 21 -7.44 -0.77 2.66
CA GLU A 21 -6.63 0.44 2.44
C GLU A 21 -6.88 1.47 3.54
N ASP A 22 -8.15 1.75 3.83
CA ASP A 22 -8.54 2.69 4.89
C ASP A 22 -8.02 2.26 6.26
N ALA A 23 -8.20 0.99 6.62
CA ALA A 23 -7.73 0.43 7.88
C ALA A 23 -6.20 0.51 8.03
N ILE A 24 -5.45 0.18 6.96
CA ILE A 24 -3.98 0.23 6.98
C ILE A 24 -3.48 1.67 7.08
N ILE A 25 -4.10 2.61 6.35
CA ILE A 25 -3.74 4.04 6.39
C ILE A 25 -4.00 4.59 7.79
N SER A 26 -5.17 4.30 8.37
CA SER A 26 -5.54 4.76 9.71
C SER A 26 -4.56 4.23 10.78
N ASP A 27 -4.17 2.96 10.72
CA ASP A 27 -3.20 2.38 11.66
C ASP A 27 -1.80 3.02 11.49
N LYS A 28 -1.37 3.27 10.24
CA LYS A 28 -0.11 4.00 9.96
C LYS A 28 -0.14 5.45 10.44
N GLN A 29 -1.25 6.17 10.24
CA GLN A 29 -1.38 7.56 10.72
C GLN A 29 -1.37 7.62 12.24
N ARG A 30 -2.01 6.67 12.91
CA ARG A 30 -2.13 6.64 14.37
C ARG A 30 -0.87 6.17 15.09
N PHE A 31 -0.19 5.16 14.56
CA PHE A 31 0.94 4.50 15.24
C PHE A 31 2.28 4.63 14.52
N GLY A 32 2.32 5.28 13.34
CA GLY A 32 3.49 5.33 12.46
C GLY A 32 3.81 4.00 11.75
N ARG A 33 3.12 2.91 12.13
CA ARG A 33 3.31 1.56 11.59
C ARG A 33 2.00 0.78 11.60
N VAL A 34 1.96 -0.25 10.77
CA VAL A 34 0.83 -1.19 10.73
C VAL A 34 1.03 -2.24 11.82
N ARG A 35 0.09 -2.36 12.76
CA ARG A 35 0.17 -3.40 13.80
C ARG A 35 -0.11 -4.79 13.22
N THR A 36 0.61 -5.79 13.74
CA THR A 36 0.46 -7.21 13.34
C THR A 36 -0.92 -7.77 13.64
N THR A 37 -1.56 -7.33 14.73
CA THR A 37 -2.93 -7.70 15.10
C THR A 37 -3.95 -7.23 14.07
N MET A 38 -3.80 -6.00 13.58
CA MET A 38 -4.66 -5.41 12.56
C MET A 38 -4.49 -6.17 11.23
N MET A 39 -3.26 -6.46 10.81
CA MET A 39 -3.03 -7.27 9.61
C MET A 39 -3.59 -8.70 9.71
N LYS A 40 -3.52 -9.33 10.89
CA LYS A 40 -4.16 -10.64 11.10
C LYS A 40 -5.67 -10.56 10.90
N HIS A 41 -6.30 -9.50 11.40
CA HIS A 41 -7.74 -9.28 11.24
C HIS A 41 -8.11 -9.09 9.76
N LEU A 42 -7.41 -8.22 9.03
CA LEU A 42 -7.67 -8.00 7.60
C LEU A 42 -7.47 -9.26 6.74
N ARG A 43 -6.48 -10.08 7.05
CA ARG A 43 -6.26 -11.37 6.35
C ARG A 43 -7.40 -12.35 6.60
N SER A 44 -7.92 -12.38 7.83
CA SER A 44 -9.05 -13.23 8.17
C SER A 44 -10.36 -12.76 7.52
N GLU A 45 -10.54 -11.45 7.35
CA GLU A 45 -11.79 -10.87 6.84
C GLU A 45 -11.84 -10.79 5.30
N HIS A 46 -10.74 -10.35 4.68
CA HIS A 46 -10.68 -10.10 3.23
C HIS A 46 -9.77 -11.09 2.47
N GLY A 47 -9.08 -11.97 3.19
CA GLY A 47 -8.13 -12.92 2.62
C GLY A 47 -6.70 -12.39 2.55
N ASP A 48 -5.74 -13.32 2.61
CA ASP A 48 -4.31 -13.01 2.61
C ASP A 48 -3.85 -12.27 1.35
N GLU A 49 -4.37 -12.65 0.17
CA GLU A 49 -3.95 -12.05 -1.10
C GLU A 49 -4.27 -10.55 -1.15
N ILE A 50 -5.51 -10.18 -0.78
CA ILE A 50 -5.98 -8.79 -0.81
C ILE A 50 -5.24 -7.96 0.23
N ALA A 51 -5.22 -8.41 1.49
CA ALA A 51 -4.59 -7.67 2.58
C ALA A 51 -3.08 -7.43 2.33
N ASN A 52 -2.35 -8.45 1.87
CA ASN A 52 -0.92 -8.31 1.59
C ASN A 52 -0.65 -7.44 0.36
N ARG A 53 -1.50 -7.52 -0.68
CA ARG A 53 -1.42 -6.65 -1.87
C ARG A 53 -1.60 -5.18 -1.51
N VAL A 54 -2.62 -4.86 -0.71
CA VAL A 54 -2.92 -3.50 -0.27
C VAL A 54 -1.79 -2.96 0.61
N LEU A 55 -1.30 -3.75 1.57
CA LEU A 55 -0.15 -3.37 2.40
C LEU A 55 1.09 -3.05 1.55
N SER A 56 1.39 -3.88 0.55
CA SER A 56 2.49 -3.66 -0.39
C SER A 56 2.33 -2.36 -1.18
N ARG A 57 1.13 -2.08 -1.69
CA ARG A 57 0.81 -0.82 -2.40
C ARG A 57 1.03 0.40 -1.51
N ILE A 58 0.55 0.38 -0.28
CA ILE A 58 0.69 1.50 0.66
C ILE A 58 2.17 1.71 1.02
N ASN A 59 2.91 0.64 1.28
CA ASN A 59 4.34 0.73 1.54
C ASN A 59 5.12 1.26 0.33
N LYS A 60 4.75 0.86 -0.90
CA LYS A 60 5.34 1.42 -2.13
C LYS A 60 5.05 2.92 -2.28
N ARG A 61 3.82 3.37 -2.01
CA ARG A 61 3.49 4.81 -2.03
C ARG A 61 4.32 5.59 -1.00
N ALA A 62 4.44 5.08 0.21
CA ALA A 62 5.28 5.69 1.25
C ALA A 62 6.76 5.70 0.86
N SER A 63 7.26 4.64 0.21
CA SER A 63 8.65 4.54 -0.24
C SER A 63 8.96 5.45 -1.44
N ASN A 64 8.05 5.57 -2.40
CA ASN A 64 8.26 6.42 -3.58
C ASN A 64 8.26 7.90 -3.21
N GLY A 65 7.38 8.32 -2.28
CA GLY A 65 7.46 9.68 -1.70
C GLY A 65 8.75 9.94 -0.92
N SER A 66 9.43 8.90 -0.43
CA SER A 66 10.75 9.03 0.20
C SER A 66 11.92 9.04 -0.81
N ASN A 67 11.72 8.52 -2.02
CA ASN A 67 12.79 8.41 -3.01
C ASN A 67 13.01 9.74 -3.77
N GLU A 68 11.96 10.52 -4.00
CA GLU A 68 12.08 11.89 -4.53
C GLU A 68 12.87 12.80 -3.56
N MET A 69 12.82 12.52 -2.25
CA MET A 69 13.61 13.23 -1.25
C MET A 69 15.06 12.70 -1.12
N LYS A 70 15.31 11.43 -1.48
CA LYS A 70 16.67 10.85 -1.53
C LYS A 70 17.44 11.25 -2.78
N GLU A 71 16.77 11.37 -3.93
CA GLU A 71 17.40 11.88 -5.15
C GLU A 71 17.78 13.36 -5.03
N SER A 72 16.99 14.18 -4.34
CA SER A 72 17.33 15.59 -4.08
C SER A 72 18.48 15.76 -3.09
N MET A 73 18.64 14.89 -2.09
CA MET A 73 19.81 14.88 -1.20
C MET A 73 21.10 14.43 -1.90
N ASN A 74 21.04 13.45 -2.82
CA ASN A 74 22.23 12.98 -3.54
C ASN A 74 22.73 13.94 -4.63
N LYS A 75 21.86 14.82 -5.17
CA LYS A 75 22.30 15.86 -6.11
C LYS A 75 23.08 16.98 -5.43
N SER A 76 22.66 17.41 -4.24
CA SER A 76 23.34 18.48 -3.51
C SER A 76 24.74 18.10 -3.02
N GLN A 77 25.02 16.80 -2.88
CA GLN A 77 26.34 16.33 -2.43
C GLN A 77 27.38 16.30 -3.56
N LEU A 78 26.96 16.13 -4.82
CA LEU A 78 27.87 16.11 -5.99
C LEU A 78 28.31 17.51 -6.46
N GLU A 79 27.60 18.59 -6.09
CA GLU A 79 28.01 19.96 -6.43
C GLU A 79 29.09 20.54 -5.49
N TYR A 80 29.36 19.90 -4.35
CA TYR A 80 30.35 20.39 -3.37
C TYR A 80 31.75 19.79 -3.54
N ASP A 81 31.89 18.67 -4.27
CA ASP A 81 33.18 17.99 -4.48
C ASP A 81 33.97 18.51 -5.70
N PHE A 82 33.47 19.55 -6.39
CA PHE A 82 34.11 20.13 -7.58
C PHE A 82 34.51 21.62 -7.46
N ASN A 83 34.48 22.21 -6.26
CA ASN A 83 35.03 23.55 -5.99
C ASN A 83 36.36 23.49 -5.24
#